data_AF-A0A1M4N4P9-F1
#
_entry.id   AF-A0A1M4N4P9-F1
#
_cell.length_a   1.000
_cell.length_b   1.000
_cell.length_c   1.000
_cell.angle_alpha   90.00
_cell.angle_beta   90.00
_cell.angle_gamma   90.00
#
_symmetry.space_group_name_H-M   'P 1'
#
loop_
_entity.id
_entity.type
_entity.pdbx_description
1 polymer ?
#
loop_
_entity_poly.entity_id
_entity_poly.type
_entity_poly.pdbx_seq_one_letter_code
_entity_poly.pdbx_strand_id
1 'polypeptide(L)'
;MDKIKINLSSQMTSTLSDLESVRFGFEEAVGTESAELTTAIDDDSSDTVLFGIAQLIMVALKEKAVTKDQVTAALLTSPKLAEAFIRIGLTDAELSALTTQH
;
A
#
# COMPACT_ATOMS: atom_id res chain seq x y z
N MET A 1 -2.88 -4.95 -22.35
CA MET A 1 -2.86 -5.72 -21.08
C MET A 1 -3.58 -4.86 -20.07
N ASP A 2 -4.72 -5.35 -19.57
CA ASP A 2 -5.46 -4.68 -18.51
C ASP A 2 -4.66 -4.76 -17.20
N LYS A 3 -4.44 -3.61 -16.56
CA LYS A 3 -3.74 -3.54 -15.28
C LYS A 3 -4.69 -3.93 -14.15
N ILE A 4 -4.23 -4.73 -13.20
CA ILE A 4 -4.98 -5.05 -11.98
C ILE A 4 -4.96 -3.81 -11.09
N LYS A 5 -6.13 -3.20 -10.84
CA LYS A 5 -6.22 -2.02 -9.98
C LYS A 5 -6.43 -2.41 -8.53
N ILE A 6 -5.46 -2.11 -7.68
CA ILE A 6 -5.54 -2.26 -6.23
C ILE A 6 -5.92 -0.90 -5.66
N ASN A 7 -7.21 -0.73 -5.35
CA ASN A 7 -7.73 0.51 -4.77
C ASN A 7 -7.60 0.46 -3.25
N LEU A 8 -6.81 1.38 -2.70
CA LEU A 8 -6.80 1.71 -1.28
C LEU A 8 -7.68 2.95 -1.09
N SER A 9 -9.00 2.78 -1.08
CA SER A 9 -9.95 3.90 -0.96
C SER A 9 -10.39 4.15 0.48
N SER A 10 -10.87 5.34 0.79
CA SER A 10 -11.22 5.77 2.14
C SER A 10 -12.44 5.08 2.73
N GLN A 11 -13.28 4.49 1.88
CA GLN A 11 -14.38 3.64 2.33
C GLN A 11 -13.88 2.26 2.80
N MET A 12 -12.63 1.91 2.47
CA MET A 12 -12.01 0.61 2.76
C MET A 12 -11.12 0.61 4.02
N THR A 13 -11.09 1.67 4.81
CA THR A 13 -10.13 1.78 5.91
C THR A 13 -10.75 1.59 7.29
N SER A 14 -12.02 1.17 7.34
CA SER A 14 -12.79 1.06 8.58
C SER A 14 -13.10 -0.39 8.99
N THR A 15 -12.93 -1.40 8.12
CA THR A 15 -13.30 -2.79 8.45
C THR A 15 -12.26 -3.85 8.03
N LEU A 16 -12.36 -5.05 8.62
CA LEU A 16 -11.53 -6.21 8.27
C LEU A 16 -11.79 -6.73 6.85
N SER A 17 -13.03 -6.62 6.35
CA SER A 17 -13.39 -7.06 5.00
C SER A 17 -12.70 -6.25 3.90
N ASP A 18 -12.37 -5.01 4.22
CA ASP A 18 -11.62 -4.15 3.32
C ASP A 18 -10.16 -4.59 3.21
N LEU A 19 -9.55 -4.98 4.34
CA LEU A 19 -8.21 -5.54 4.36
C LEU A 19 -8.12 -6.84 3.56
N GLU A 20 -9.16 -7.69 3.63
CA GLU A 20 -9.25 -8.91 2.81
C GLU A 20 -9.36 -8.60 1.31
N SER A 21 -10.10 -7.56 0.94
CA SER A 21 -10.20 -7.13 -0.46
C SER A 21 -8.87 -6.62 -1.00
N VAL A 22 -8.11 -5.88 -0.19
CA VAL A 22 -6.75 -5.45 -0.52
C VAL A 22 -5.80 -6.64 -0.63
N ARG A 23 -5.88 -7.61 0.30
CA ARG A 23 -5.10 -8.84 0.25
C ARG A 23 -5.35 -9.60 -1.05
N PHE A 24 -6.61 -9.79 -1.42
CA PHE A 24 -7.00 -10.49 -2.65
C PHE A 24 -6.46 -9.78 -3.90
N GLY A 25 -6.58 -8.44 -3.95
CA GLY A 25 -6.01 -7.65 -5.06
C GLY A 25 -4.50 -7.80 -5.20
N PHE A 26 -3.77 -7.92 -4.08
CA PHE A 26 -2.33 -8.22 -4.12
C PHE A 26 -2.05 -9.66 -4.55
N GLU A 27 -2.81 -10.65 -4.07
CA GLU A 27 -2.66 -12.05 -4.46
C GLU A 27 -2.88 -12.24 -5.97
N GLU A 28 -3.87 -11.58 -6.56
CA GLU A 28 -4.09 -11.59 -8.01
C GLU A 28 -3.00 -10.86 -8.79
N ALA A 29 -2.40 -9.82 -8.20
CA ALA A 29 -1.31 -9.07 -8.80
C ALA A 29 0.02 -9.84 -8.84
N VAL A 30 0.23 -10.81 -7.94
CA VAL A 30 1.45 -11.63 -7.92
C VAL A 30 1.63 -12.35 -9.26
N GLY A 31 2.77 -12.12 -9.92
CA GLY A 31 3.11 -12.77 -11.19
C GLY A 31 2.51 -12.12 -12.45
N THR A 32 1.76 -11.03 -12.33
CA THR A 32 1.14 -10.34 -13.49
C THR A 32 1.91 -9.13 -14.01
N GLU A 33 2.95 -8.67 -13.28
CA GLU A 33 3.78 -7.48 -13.58
C GLU A 33 2.97 -6.20 -13.94
N SER A 34 1.68 -6.15 -13.60
CA SER A 34 0.74 -5.16 -14.13
C SER A 34 -0.24 -4.64 -13.07
N ALA A 35 0.13 -4.63 -11.79
CA ALA A 35 -0.71 -3.99 -10.77
C ALA A 35 -0.61 -2.47 -10.87
N GLU A 36 -1.68 -1.75 -10.57
CA GLU A 36 -1.72 -0.31 -10.36
C GLU A 36 -2.25 -0.05 -8.96
N LEU A 37 -1.42 0.54 -8.10
CA LEU A 37 -1.80 0.92 -6.75
C LEU A 37 -2.41 2.32 -6.80
N THR A 38 -3.70 2.44 -6.50
CA THR A 38 -4.43 3.72 -6.43
C THR A 38 -4.83 3.99 -5.00
N THR A 39 -4.33 5.07 -4.42
CA THR A 39 -4.51 5.40 -3.01
C THR A 39 -5.34 6.66 -2.82
N ALA A 40 -6.43 6.52 -2.08
CA ALA A 40 -7.29 7.58 -1.58
C ALA A 40 -7.63 7.25 -0.12
N ILE A 41 -6.61 7.23 0.75
CA ILE A 41 -6.78 6.94 2.18
C ILE A 41 -7.15 8.25 2.90
N ASP A 42 -8.35 8.32 3.48
CA ASP A 42 -8.79 9.49 4.27
C ASP A 42 -8.18 9.50 5.68
N ASP A 43 -8.16 10.69 6.28
CA ASP A 43 -7.59 10.93 7.62
C ASP A 43 -8.40 10.31 8.77
N ASP A 44 -9.58 9.72 8.57
CA ASP A 44 -10.34 9.03 9.63
C ASP A 44 -10.10 7.51 9.67
N SER A 45 -9.24 7.00 8.80
CA SER A 45 -8.84 5.60 8.69
C SER A 45 -8.35 5.01 10.02
N SER A 46 -8.72 3.75 10.30
CA SER A 46 -8.29 3.03 11.52
C SER A 46 -6.80 2.67 11.46
N ASP A 47 -6.06 2.96 12.53
CA ASP A 47 -4.65 2.56 12.71
C ASP A 47 -4.40 1.06 12.44
N THR A 48 -5.31 0.19 12.87
CA THR A 48 -5.18 -1.27 12.67
C THR A 48 -5.29 -1.64 11.20
N VAL A 49 -6.20 -1.00 10.46
CA VAL A 49 -6.39 -1.25 9.03
C VAL A 49 -5.24 -0.67 8.23
N LEU A 50 -4.78 0.54 8.56
CA LEU A 50 -3.59 1.16 7.97
C LEU A 50 -2.34 0.31 8.17
N PHE A 51 -2.16 -0.25 9.37
CA PHE A 51 -1.07 -1.19 9.65
C PHE A 51 -1.16 -2.45 8.80
N GLY A 52 -2.36 -3.04 8.68
CA GLY A 52 -2.59 -4.18 7.79
C GLY A 52 -2.29 -3.86 6.33
N ILE A 53 -2.74 -2.70 5.82
CA ILE A 53 -2.48 -2.24 4.45
C ILE A 53 -0.96 -2.08 4.23
N ALA A 54 -0.24 -1.46 5.18
CA ALA A 54 1.21 -1.30 5.09
C ALA A 54 1.94 -2.67 5.04
N GLN A 55 1.51 -3.65 5.83
CA GLN A 55 2.04 -5.02 5.76
C GLN A 55 1.77 -5.67 4.40
N LEU A 56 0.56 -5.51 3.85
CA LEU A 56 0.20 -6.07 2.54
C LEU A 56 1.01 -5.42 1.40
N ILE A 57 1.19 -4.10 1.41
CA ILE A 57 2.03 -3.40 0.43
C ILE A 57 3.48 -3.90 0.52
N MET A 58 4.01 -4.12 1.73
CA MET A 58 5.37 -4.65 1.91
C MET A 58 5.54 -6.06 1.35
N VAL A 59 4.54 -6.93 1.55
CA VAL A 59 4.53 -8.27 0.93
C VAL A 59 4.46 -8.14 -0.58
N ALA A 60 3.55 -7.31 -1.10
CA ALA A 60 3.41 -7.09 -2.54
C ALA A 60 4.69 -6.53 -3.18
N LEU A 61 5.43 -5.66 -2.49
CA LEU A 61 6.72 -5.15 -2.94
C LEU A 61 7.79 -6.26 -2.96
N LYS A 62 7.82 -7.14 -1.95
CA LYS A 62 8.74 -8.30 -1.90
C LYS A 62 8.45 -9.31 -3.01
N GLU A 63 7.17 -9.56 -3.28
CA GLU A 63 6.68 -10.45 -4.33
C GLU A 63 6.71 -9.80 -5.73
N LYS A 64 7.20 -8.55 -5.84
CA LYS A 64 7.24 -7.77 -7.10
C LYS A 64 5.88 -7.58 -7.77
N ALA A 65 4.79 -7.68 -7.00
CA ALA A 65 3.43 -7.39 -7.45
C ALA A 65 3.22 -5.89 -7.65
N VAL A 66 3.90 -5.05 -6.85
CA VAL A 66 3.95 -3.58 -7.01
C VAL A 66 5.39 -3.09 -7.11
N THR A 67 5.60 -1.95 -7.75
CA THR A 67 6.92 -1.32 -7.86
C THR A 67 7.17 -0.33 -6.72
N LYS A 68 8.45 -0.01 -6.48
CA LYS A 68 8.83 1.03 -5.51
C LYS A 68 8.15 2.36 -5.82
N ASP A 69 8.09 2.76 -7.09
CA ASP A 69 7.45 4.02 -7.51
C ASP A 69 5.95 4.07 -7.14
N GLN A 70 5.26 2.95 -7.23
CA GLN A 70 3.85 2.85 -6.84
C GLN A 70 3.66 2.98 -5.34
N VAL A 71 4.52 2.32 -4.55
CA VAL A 71 4.53 2.47 -3.09
C VAL A 71 4.85 3.91 -2.70
N THR A 72 5.80 4.54 -3.39
CA THR A 72 6.17 5.94 -3.18
C THR A 72 5.03 6.89 -3.48
N ALA A 73 4.33 6.72 -4.60
CA ALA A 73 3.15 7.50 -4.92
C ALA A 73 2.04 7.33 -3.85
N ALA A 74 1.88 6.12 -3.32
CA ALA A 74 0.97 5.84 -2.22
C ALA A 74 1.35 6.57 -0.92
N LEU A 75 2.63 6.59 -0.58
CA LEU A 75 3.15 7.28 0.61
C LEU A 75 3.05 8.80 0.48
N LEU A 76 3.30 9.36 -0.70
CA LEU A 76 3.18 10.81 -0.95
C LEU A 76 1.74 11.32 -0.87
N THR A 77 0.76 10.44 -1.10
CA THR A 77 -0.67 10.77 -1.04
C THR A 77 -1.29 10.51 0.33
N SER A 78 -0.60 9.80 1.24
CA SER A 78 -1.12 9.47 2.58
C SER A 78 -0.04 9.52 3.67
N PRO A 79 0.05 10.61 4.45
CA PRO A 79 0.97 10.72 5.58
C PRO A 79 0.75 9.64 6.66
N LYS A 80 -0.50 9.26 6.92
CA LYS A 80 -0.84 8.19 7.87
C LYS A 80 -0.34 6.81 7.43
N LEU A 81 -0.31 6.56 6.13
CA LEU A 81 0.29 5.34 5.60
C LEU A 81 1.80 5.34 5.88
N ALA A 82 2.49 6.47 5.71
CA ALA A 82 3.90 6.59 6.07
C ALA A 82 4.16 6.27 7.55
N GLU A 83 3.32 6.77 8.47
CA GLU A 83 3.39 6.41 9.90
C GLU A 83 3.19 4.91 10.14
N ALA A 84 2.25 4.27 9.42
CA ALA A 84 2.04 2.82 9.50
C ALA A 84 3.27 2.03 9.02
N PHE A 85 3.96 2.51 7.97
CA PHE A 85 5.21 1.91 7.50
C PHE A 85 6.36 2.03 8.53
N ILE A 86 6.45 3.15 9.25
CA ILE A 86 7.41 3.30 10.34
C ILE A 86 7.09 2.29 11.47
N ARG A 87 5.81 2.10 11.79
CA ARG A 87 5.36 1.16 12.84
C ARG A 87 5.61 -0.31 12.51
N ILE A 88 5.63 -0.71 11.23
CA ILE A 88 6.01 -2.07 10.82
C ILE A 88 7.53 -2.28 10.79
N GLY A 89 8.31 -1.26 11.13
CA GLY A 89 9.76 -1.34 11.29
C GLY A 89 10.57 -0.90 10.07
N LEU A 90 9.97 -0.20 9.08
CA LEU A 90 10.80 0.55 8.16
C LEU A 90 11.38 1.75 8.90
N THR A 91 12.69 1.92 8.79
CA THR A 91 13.34 3.13 9.25
C THR A 91 12.95 4.32 8.38
N ASP A 92 12.97 5.54 8.93
CA ASP A 92 12.79 6.77 8.14
C ASP A 92 13.75 6.85 6.94
N ALA A 93 14.92 6.22 7.05
CA ALA A 93 15.90 6.10 5.96
C ALA A 93 15.41 5.19 4.83
N GLU A 94 14.82 4.04 5.14
CA GLU A 94 14.22 3.15 4.14
C GLU A 94 12.96 3.77 3.51
N LEU A 95 12.17 4.47 4.31
CA LEU A 95 11.02 5.23 3.84
C LEU A 95 11.44 6.36 2.89
N SER A 96 12.48 7.10 3.28
CA SER A 96 13.06 8.17 2.46
C SER A 96 13.71 7.63 1.18
N ALA A 97 14.32 6.43 1.23
CA ALA A 97 14.86 5.75 0.06
C ALA A 97 13.76 5.27 -0.92
N LEU A 98 12.53 5.09 -0.44
CA LEU A 98 11.36 4.89 -1.30
C LEU A 98 10.89 6.24 -1.85
N THR A 99 10.74 7.28 -1.02
CA THR A 99 10.09 8.54 -1.44
C THR A 99 10.97 9.54 -2.20
N THR A 100 12.30 9.35 -2.20
CA THR A 100 13.22 10.19 -2.98
C THR A 100 13.17 9.80 -4.46
N GLN A 101 12.32 10.49 -5.22
CA GLN A 101 12.27 10.38 -6.68
C GLN A 101 13.58 10.91 -7.31
N HIS A 102 14.03 10.23 -8.37
CA HIS A 102 14.94 10.79 -9.38
C HIS A 102 14.16 11.17 -10.63
#